data_AF-A0E7Z5-F1
#
_entry.id   AF-A0E7Z5-F1
#
_cell.length_a   1.000
_cell.length_b   1.000
_cell.length_c   1.000
_cell.angle_alpha   90.00
_cell.angle_beta   90.00
_cell.angle_gamma   90.00
#
_symmetry.space_group_name_H-M   'P 1'
#
loop_
_entity.id
_entity.type
_entity.pdbx_description
1 polymer ?
#
loop_
_entity_poly.entity_id
_entity_poly.type
_entity_poly.pdbx_seq_one_letter_code
_entity_poly.pdbx_strand_id
1 'polypeptide(L)'
;MNEGIFNDFNEKEQVFEFTKGNQTFIRDMGTVTDYKVKNQGTTTKKECEDFEQQIDQNELQQTKGKLYIMQFDQNKLAQFLKRVVPTVIKELDESLNLKKYHSYKPISDVQKKETELVYILKNAQNKSVELEKKLEITDIQWNSNGLMIAASYGCLEHMGQCSHTSYINCWNIFKRDFKPDKPTTVIETNTCNMCMQFHPTKPNILAVGSFNGELYLYDVSTNSELAHSTIDEYYHRESITAVLWLQDESIMTLGCEGKVLIWNPERGNGEFSLQNPLKGCYLVRKKESQTESVGGVCISQSNEDPFSFIVGSEGGSVLRAQVTPINYTMTKQAYLDSRDKGLIWKEETILFMQNLNQKCLPEIRLHVESYCKERKINNIFIQQLVNSKPDIRKMYANPINYAYEAHYGTVYSINFSPFVKSAFITASMDGQIRLYLQNTARCLAVYEYIQTYILSAQFSPTRPCVFAACDSLGQILIFDLTQDTQQQVVTLKNDGQSASCIRFNQRQQDLLACSYQGCEVRIFQLNDELTQPKENELKELQQLLS
;
A
#
# COMPACT_ATOMS: atom_id res chain seq x y z
N MET A 1 -15.27 13.01 -49.28
CA MET A 1 -14.49 12.61 -50.46
C MET A 1 -13.09 13.15 -50.28
N ASN A 2 -12.14 12.27 -50.00
CA ASN A 2 -10.70 12.47 -50.18
C ASN A 2 -10.16 11.04 -50.32
N GLU A 3 -9.90 10.65 -51.56
CA GLU A 3 -9.40 9.32 -51.91
C GLU A 3 -7.91 9.25 -51.57
N GLY A 4 -7.57 8.49 -50.53
CA GLY A 4 -6.19 8.06 -50.28
C GLY A 4 -5.91 6.83 -51.14
N ILE A 5 -5.10 7.01 -52.18
CA ILE A 5 -4.63 5.93 -53.04
C ILE A 5 -3.49 5.23 -52.30
N PHE A 6 -3.70 3.98 -51.89
CA PHE A 6 -2.62 3.09 -51.45
C PHE A 6 -1.93 2.55 -52.69
N ASN A 7 -0.70 2.98 -52.94
CA ASN A 7 0.16 2.37 -53.95
C ASN A 7 0.96 1.21 -53.35
N ASP A 8 1.27 0.25 -54.22
CA ASP A 8 1.77 -1.09 -53.96
C ASP A 8 2.93 -1.22 -52.96
N PHE A 9 2.83 -2.29 -52.16
CA PHE A 9 3.81 -2.75 -51.20
C PHE A 9 5.06 -3.28 -51.94
N ASN A 10 6.18 -2.58 -51.85
CA ASN A 10 7.43 -3.01 -52.49
C ASN A 10 8.32 -3.73 -51.45
N GLU A 11 8.44 -5.05 -51.56
CA GLU A 11 9.04 -5.97 -50.57
C GLU A 11 10.56 -5.81 -50.33
N LYS A 12 11.22 -4.72 -50.76
CA LYS A 12 12.68 -4.58 -50.62
C LYS A 12 13.20 -3.43 -49.78
N GLU A 13 12.38 -2.48 -49.34
CA GLU A 13 12.81 -1.43 -48.39
C GLU A 13 11.67 -1.09 -47.42
N GLN A 14 11.92 -1.17 -46.10
CA GLN A 14 10.93 -0.84 -45.06
C GLN A 14 10.82 0.68 -44.86
N VAL A 15 10.39 1.41 -45.89
CA VAL A 15 10.25 2.87 -45.83
C VAL A 15 8.81 3.25 -46.21
N PHE A 16 8.13 3.97 -45.32
CA PHE A 16 6.83 4.57 -45.60
C PHE A 16 7.02 6.04 -45.97
N GLU A 17 6.70 6.39 -47.21
CA GLU A 17 6.61 7.79 -47.64
C GLU A 17 5.18 8.31 -47.49
N PHE A 18 5.06 9.49 -46.89
CA PHE A 18 3.80 10.23 -46.88
C PHE A 18 4.03 11.67 -47.37
N THR A 19 3.17 12.12 -48.27
CA THR A 19 3.19 13.49 -48.82
C THR A 19 2.02 14.29 -48.28
N LYS A 20 2.30 15.47 -47.71
CA LYS A 20 1.29 16.47 -47.36
C LYS A 20 1.72 17.82 -47.94
N GLY A 21 1.16 18.18 -49.09
CA GLY A 21 1.58 19.36 -49.85
C GLY A 21 2.97 19.19 -50.49
N ASN A 22 3.73 20.28 -50.66
CA ASN A 22 5.04 20.30 -51.35
C ASN A 22 6.23 19.80 -50.50
N GLN A 23 5.99 19.03 -49.44
CA GLN A 23 7.04 18.47 -48.59
C GLN A 23 6.86 16.96 -48.44
N THR A 24 7.95 16.23 -48.71
CA THR A 24 8.10 14.78 -48.54
C THR A 24 8.73 14.49 -47.20
N PHE A 25 8.11 13.58 -46.43
CA PHE A 25 8.66 13.11 -45.16
C PHE A 25 8.95 11.61 -45.27
N ILE A 26 10.19 11.23 -44.95
CA ILE A 26 10.66 9.85 -44.94
C ILE A 26 10.83 9.44 -43.47
N ARG A 27 10.16 8.37 -43.04
CA ARG A 27 10.28 7.82 -41.69
C ARG A 27 10.99 6.47 -41.75
N ASP A 28 12.19 6.42 -41.20
CA ASP A 28 12.93 5.16 -40.98
C ASP A 28 12.61 4.62 -39.58
N MET A 29 12.26 3.33 -39.48
CA MET A 29 12.06 2.63 -38.21
C MET A 29 13.40 2.08 -37.72
N GLY A 30 14.29 2.98 -37.31
CA GLY A 30 15.58 2.65 -36.72
C GLY A 30 16.04 3.80 -35.82
N THR A 31 16.52 3.48 -34.62
CA THR A 31 16.98 4.43 -33.61
C THR A 31 18.11 5.33 -34.12
N VAL A 32 17.96 6.64 -33.87
CA VAL A 32 18.94 7.74 -34.02
C VAL A 32 19.19 8.22 -35.46
N THR A 33 18.61 9.38 -35.80
CA THR A 33 19.01 10.17 -36.97
C THR A 33 20.14 11.15 -36.60
N ASP A 34 21.35 10.92 -37.11
CA ASP A 34 22.44 11.90 -37.08
C ASP A 34 22.28 12.91 -38.24
N TYR A 35 22.21 14.21 -37.91
CA TYR A 35 22.22 15.29 -38.89
C TYR A 35 23.66 15.75 -39.17
N LYS A 36 24.15 15.61 -40.41
CA LYS A 36 25.35 16.32 -40.88
C LYS A 36 24.97 17.66 -41.49
N VAL A 37 25.17 18.75 -40.74
CA VAL A 37 25.11 20.12 -41.27
C VAL A 37 26.52 20.53 -41.72
N LYS A 38 26.68 20.83 -43.02
CA LYS A 38 27.85 21.57 -43.52
C LYS A 38 27.67 23.05 -43.14
N ASN A 39 28.43 23.51 -42.14
CA ASN A 39 28.50 24.93 -41.80
C ASN A 39 29.50 25.65 -42.72
N GLN A 40 29.02 26.56 -43.56
CA GLN A 40 29.75 27.78 -43.91
C GLN A 40 29.37 28.83 -42.86
N GLY A 41 30.38 29.42 -42.22
CA GLY A 41 30.22 30.18 -40.99
C GLY A 41 29.48 31.50 -41.16
N THR A 42 28.65 31.81 -40.16
CA THR A 42 28.51 33.15 -39.56
C THR A 42 27.79 32.99 -38.22
N THR A 43 28.38 33.53 -37.16
CA THR A 43 27.94 33.38 -35.77
C THR A 43 26.69 34.20 -35.48
N THR A 44 25.53 33.56 -35.55
CA THR A 44 24.31 34.02 -34.86
C THR A 44 24.16 33.23 -33.55
N LYS A 45 24.05 33.93 -32.42
CA LYS A 45 23.72 33.33 -31.12
C LYS A 45 22.43 32.50 -31.28
N LYS A 46 22.55 31.17 -31.24
CA LYS A 46 21.40 30.28 -31.07
C LYS A 46 21.10 30.26 -29.58
N GLU A 47 20.03 30.94 -29.17
CA GLU A 47 19.37 30.65 -27.91
C GLU A 47 18.77 29.26 -28.04
N CYS A 48 19.38 28.27 -27.38
CA CYS A 48 18.77 26.96 -27.23
C CYS A 48 17.80 27.06 -26.06
N GLU A 49 16.50 27.07 -26.35
CA GLU A 49 15.47 26.81 -25.34
C GLU A 49 15.31 25.30 -25.18
N ASP A 50 15.39 24.82 -23.95
CA ASP A 50 15.12 23.41 -23.63
C ASP A 50 13.63 23.13 -23.87
N PHE A 51 13.34 22.27 -24.85
CA PHE A 51 11.97 21.87 -25.19
C PHE A 51 11.68 20.49 -24.59
N GLU A 52 11.00 20.47 -23.44
CA GLU A 52 10.48 19.24 -22.85
C GLU A 52 9.07 18.97 -23.39
N GLN A 53 8.94 17.96 -24.25
CA GLN A 53 7.64 17.49 -24.73
C GLN A 53 7.28 16.17 -24.02
N GLN A 54 6.35 16.23 -23.07
CA GLN A 54 5.70 15.03 -22.57
C GLN A 54 4.60 14.60 -23.55
N ILE A 55 4.72 13.38 -24.08
CA ILE A 55 3.68 12.80 -24.94
C ILE A 55 2.54 12.35 -24.04
N ASP A 56 1.39 12.99 -24.19
CA ASP A 56 0.19 12.65 -23.43
C ASP A 56 -0.33 11.28 -23.91
N GLN A 57 -0.23 10.25 -23.06
CA GLN A 57 -0.62 8.86 -23.41
C GLN A 57 -2.15 8.67 -23.51
N ASN A 58 -2.93 9.72 -23.29
CA ASN A 58 -4.39 9.69 -23.33
C ASN A 58 -4.95 9.22 -24.68
N GLU A 59 -4.24 9.44 -25.79
CA GLU A 59 -4.66 8.93 -27.12
C GLU A 59 -4.32 7.44 -27.35
N LEU A 60 -3.31 6.89 -26.64
CA LEU A 60 -2.88 5.49 -26.77
C LEU A 60 -3.66 4.52 -25.86
N GLN A 61 -4.27 5.01 -24.79
CA GLN A 61 -5.08 4.16 -23.89
C GLN A 61 -6.53 3.97 -24.36
N GLN A 62 -7.11 4.90 -25.13
CA GLN A 62 -8.47 4.73 -25.65
C GLN A 62 -8.62 3.62 -26.71
N THR A 63 -7.50 3.13 -27.26
CA THR A 63 -7.49 2.11 -28.32
C THR A 63 -7.22 0.69 -27.81
N LYS A 64 -6.69 0.52 -26.59
CA LYS A 64 -6.49 -0.79 -25.99
C LYS A 64 -7.72 -1.23 -25.19
N GLY A 65 -8.52 -2.11 -25.78
CA GLY A 65 -9.49 -2.92 -25.03
C GLY A 65 -10.97 -2.63 -25.28
N LYS A 66 -11.32 -1.65 -26.11
CA LYS A 66 -12.70 -1.55 -26.63
C LYS A 66 -12.77 -2.25 -27.98
N LEU A 67 -13.46 -3.39 -28.02
CA LEU A 67 -13.96 -3.97 -29.26
C LEU A 67 -14.95 -2.96 -29.87
N TYR A 68 -14.49 -2.13 -30.80
CA TYR A 68 -15.40 -1.36 -31.62
C TYR A 68 -16.14 -2.36 -32.51
N ILE A 69 -17.46 -2.48 -32.33
CA ILE A 69 -18.33 -3.07 -33.34
C ILE A 69 -18.35 -2.08 -34.49
N MET A 70 -17.31 -2.16 -35.34
CA MET A 70 -17.28 -1.46 -36.61
C MET A 70 -18.49 -1.93 -37.41
N GLN A 71 -19.20 -1.03 -38.09
CA GLN A 71 -20.22 -1.45 -39.05
C GLN A 71 -19.51 -2.10 -40.24
N PHE A 72 -19.38 -3.42 -40.21
CA PHE A 72 -18.80 -4.22 -41.29
C PHE A 72 -19.88 -5.01 -42.01
N ASP A 73 -19.63 -5.28 -43.29
CA ASP A 73 -20.46 -6.18 -44.08
C ASP A 73 -20.33 -7.61 -43.54
N GLN A 74 -21.38 -8.07 -42.84
CA GLN A 74 -21.43 -9.39 -42.22
C GLN A 74 -21.20 -10.53 -43.22
N ASN A 75 -21.59 -10.35 -44.49
CA ASN A 75 -21.44 -11.38 -45.51
C ASN A 75 -19.97 -11.53 -45.94
N LYS A 76 -19.24 -10.42 -46.08
CA LYS A 76 -17.80 -10.45 -46.41
C LYS A 76 -16.97 -11.01 -45.25
N LEU A 77 -17.30 -10.66 -44.01
CA LEU A 77 -16.64 -11.23 -42.83
C LEU A 77 -16.90 -12.74 -42.72
N ALA A 78 -18.15 -13.18 -42.93
CA ALA A 78 -18.49 -14.60 -42.90
C ALA A 78 -17.76 -15.39 -44.00
N GLN A 79 -17.62 -14.83 -45.21
CA GLN A 79 -16.84 -15.45 -46.29
C GLN A 79 -15.34 -15.53 -45.93
N PHE A 80 -14.78 -14.48 -45.34
CA PHE A 80 -13.40 -14.47 -44.88
C PHE A 80 -13.14 -15.52 -43.79
N LEU A 81 -14.00 -15.58 -42.76
CA LEU A 81 -13.88 -16.55 -41.67
C LEU A 81 -14.04 -17.99 -42.18
N LYS A 82 -15.00 -18.25 -43.07
CA LYS A 82 -15.16 -19.58 -43.70
C LYS A 82 -13.92 -20.03 -44.46
N ARG A 83 -13.14 -19.09 -45.02
CA ARG A 83 -11.90 -19.39 -45.75
C ARG A 83 -10.70 -19.60 -44.83
N VAL A 84 -10.56 -18.78 -43.78
CA VAL A 84 -9.34 -18.72 -42.96
C VAL A 84 -9.38 -19.67 -41.77
N VAL A 85 -10.54 -19.83 -41.13
CA VAL A 85 -10.68 -20.62 -39.90
C VAL A 85 -10.25 -22.08 -40.08
N PRO A 86 -10.63 -22.80 -41.15
CA PRO A 86 -10.19 -24.19 -41.32
C PRO A 86 -8.67 -24.34 -41.45
N THR A 87 -8.01 -23.42 -42.16
CA THR A 87 -6.55 -23.43 -42.33
C THR A 87 -5.86 -23.15 -41.00
N VAL A 88 -6.31 -22.13 -40.25
CA VAL A 88 -5.71 -21.79 -38.95
C VAL A 88 -5.91 -22.89 -37.92
N ILE A 89 -7.10 -23.51 -37.86
CA ILE A 89 -7.35 -24.65 -36.95
C ILE A 89 -6.41 -25.80 -37.29
N LYS A 90 -6.27 -26.14 -38.58
CA LYS A 90 -5.38 -27.22 -39.02
C LYS A 90 -3.91 -26.95 -38.64
N GLU A 91 -3.41 -25.74 -38.89
CA GLU A 91 -2.03 -25.37 -38.55
C GLU A 91 -1.80 -25.31 -37.03
N LEU A 92 -2.81 -24.89 -36.26
CA LEU A 92 -2.75 -24.91 -34.79
C LEU A 92 -2.74 -26.34 -34.24
N ASP A 93 -3.59 -27.24 -34.76
CA ASP A 93 -3.63 -28.65 -34.36
C ASP A 93 -2.32 -29.37 -34.74
N GLU A 94 -1.78 -29.07 -35.92
CA GLU A 94 -0.47 -29.58 -36.34
C GLU A 94 0.65 -29.01 -35.46
N SER A 95 0.62 -27.72 -35.13
CA SER A 95 1.59 -27.06 -34.24
C SER A 95 1.55 -27.58 -32.81
N LEU A 96 0.36 -27.80 -32.24
CA LEU A 96 0.17 -28.35 -30.89
C LEU A 96 0.67 -29.81 -30.80
N ASN A 97 0.54 -30.58 -31.89
CA ASN A 97 1.06 -31.95 -31.96
C ASN A 97 2.57 -32.01 -32.20
N LEU A 98 3.19 -30.95 -32.71
CA LEU A 98 4.63 -30.83 -32.87
C LEU A 98 5.29 -30.52 -31.52
N LYS A 99 5.58 -31.55 -30.73
CA LYS A 99 6.45 -31.51 -29.52
C LYS A 99 7.92 -31.10 -29.79
N LYS A 100 8.21 -30.41 -30.90
CA LYS A 100 9.58 -30.10 -31.39
C LYS A 100 10.36 -29.13 -30.51
N TYR A 101 9.68 -28.32 -29.69
CA TYR A 101 10.31 -27.25 -28.91
C TYR A 101 10.31 -27.48 -27.39
N HIS A 102 9.88 -28.65 -26.89
CA HIS A 102 9.92 -28.95 -25.45
C HIS A 102 11.34 -29.03 -24.86
N SER A 103 12.36 -29.20 -25.70
CA SER A 103 13.78 -29.22 -25.29
C SER A 103 14.42 -27.83 -25.24
N TYR A 104 13.71 -26.78 -25.69
CA TYR A 104 14.22 -25.41 -25.57
C TYR A 104 14.07 -24.94 -24.13
N LYS A 105 15.20 -24.96 -23.40
CA LYS A 105 15.36 -24.25 -22.14
C LYS A 105 16.11 -22.95 -22.44
N PRO A 106 15.48 -21.76 -22.33
CA PRO A 106 16.20 -20.51 -22.52
C PRO A 106 17.34 -20.39 -21.49
N ILE A 107 18.49 -19.86 -21.93
CA ILE A 107 19.72 -19.75 -21.13
C ILE A 107 19.57 -18.79 -19.92
N SER A 108 18.47 -18.03 -19.85
CA SER A 108 18.09 -17.21 -18.70
C SER A 108 17.70 -18.03 -17.45
N ASP A 109 17.37 -19.32 -17.62
CA ASP A 109 16.83 -20.17 -16.56
C ASP A 109 17.95 -20.98 -15.89
N VAL A 110 19.01 -20.31 -15.42
CA VAL A 110 19.81 -20.92 -14.36
C VAL A 110 18.90 -20.96 -13.15
N GLN A 111 18.19 -22.08 -12.98
CA GLN A 111 17.25 -22.26 -11.89
C GLN A 111 17.98 -21.97 -10.58
N LYS A 112 17.54 -20.93 -9.86
CA LYS A 112 18.04 -20.64 -8.52
C LYS A 112 17.54 -21.78 -7.64
N LYS A 113 18.46 -22.64 -7.20
CA LYS A 113 18.10 -23.84 -6.43
C LYS A 113 17.89 -23.52 -4.95
N GLU A 114 18.68 -22.59 -4.41
CA GLU A 114 18.67 -22.27 -2.98
C GLU A 114 18.30 -20.81 -2.74
N THR A 115 17.72 -20.56 -1.57
CA THR A 115 17.43 -19.20 -1.10
C THR A 115 18.66 -18.66 -0.41
N GLU A 116 19.13 -17.49 -0.82
CA GLU A 116 20.41 -16.92 -0.35
C GLU A 116 20.21 -15.58 0.36
N LEU A 117 21.03 -15.32 1.38
CA LEU A 117 21.11 -14.01 2.00
C LEU A 117 21.97 -13.08 1.11
N VAL A 118 21.37 -12.05 0.53
CA VAL A 118 22.06 -11.15 -0.41
C VAL A 118 22.70 -9.97 0.32
N TYR A 119 21.93 -9.29 1.18
CA TYR A 119 22.38 -8.07 1.84
C TYR A 119 22.03 -8.06 3.33
N ILE A 120 22.93 -7.49 4.13
CA ILE A 120 22.68 -7.10 5.52
C ILE A 120 22.82 -5.58 5.58
N LEU A 121 21.68 -4.89 5.67
CA LEU A 121 21.60 -3.45 5.76
C LEU A 121 21.70 -3.01 7.21
N LYS A 122 22.57 -2.04 7.47
CA LYS A 122 22.74 -1.43 8.80
C LYS A 122 23.27 -0.02 8.66
N ASN A 123 23.10 0.79 9.70
CA ASN A 123 23.72 2.12 9.76
C ASN A 123 24.93 2.09 10.70
N ALA A 124 26.13 1.93 10.14
CA ALA A 124 27.34 1.84 10.94
C ALA A 124 27.65 3.14 11.73
N GLN A 125 27.12 4.29 11.30
CA GLN A 125 27.37 5.58 11.93
C GLN A 125 26.53 5.76 13.21
N ASN A 126 25.31 5.25 13.23
CA ASN A 126 24.38 5.44 14.34
C ASN A 126 24.40 4.30 15.36
N LYS A 127 25.23 3.27 15.17
CA LYS A 127 25.27 2.07 16.01
C LYS A 127 25.45 2.36 17.51
N SER A 128 26.28 3.34 17.88
CA SER A 128 26.45 3.74 19.29
C SER A 128 25.17 4.34 19.87
N VAL A 129 24.50 5.20 19.10
CA VAL A 129 23.23 5.84 19.50
C VAL A 129 22.11 4.82 19.61
N GLU A 130 22.04 3.87 18.69
CA GLU A 130 21.08 2.77 18.70
C GLU A 130 21.21 1.93 19.98
N LEU A 131 22.45 1.59 20.37
CA LEU A 131 22.73 0.84 21.59
C LEU A 131 22.43 1.64 22.87
N GLU A 132 22.86 2.91 22.93
CA GLU A 132 22.64 3.77 24.10
C GLU A 132 21.15 4.02 24.36
N LYS A 133 20.37 4.24 23.31
CA LYS A 133 18.93 4.54 23.39
C LYS A 133 18.04 3.31 23.28
N LYS A 134 18.62 2.10 23.20
CA LYS A 134 17.89 0.83 22.99
C LYS A 134 16.89 0.91 21.82
N LEU A 135 17.31 1.51 20.71
CA LEU A 135 16.47 1.59 19.53
C LEU A 135 16.41 0.20 18.87
N GLU A 136 15.22 -0.17 18.43
CA GLU A 136 14.96 -1.38 17.65
C GLU A 136 14.24 -1.01 16.36
N ILE A 137 14.27 -1.89 15.37
CA ILE A 137 13.52 -1.70 14.13
C ILE A 137 12.05 -2.05 14.39
N THR A 138 11.19 -1.04 14.31
CA THR A 138 9.76 -1.16 14.57
C THR A 138 8.97 -1.60 13.34
N ASP A 139 9.36 -1.13 12.15
CA ASP A 139 8.74 -1.52 10.88
C ASP A 139 9.75 -1.39 9.73
N ILE A 140 9.48 -2.14 8.66
CA ILE A 140 10.20 -2.06 7.39
C ILE A 140 9.20 -2.01 6.25
N GLN A 141 9.50 -1.22 5.21
CA GLN A 141 8.65 -1.14 4.01
C GLN A 141 9.47 -0.92 2.74
N TRP A 142 9.05 -1.58 1.66
CA TRP A 142 9.50 -1.26 0.32
C TRP A 142 8.72 -0.07 -0.23
N ASN A 143 9.39 0.78 -1.01
CA ASN A 143 8.69 1.82 -1.75
C ASN A 143 7.91 1.24 -2.95
N SER A 144 7.03 2.05 -3.55
CA SER A 144 6.11 1.60 -4.61
C SER A 144 6.78 1.05 -5.88
N ASN A 145 8.02 1.46 -6.15
CA ASN A 145 8.83 0.96 -7.27
C ASN A 145 9.73 -0.23 -6.89
N GLY A 146 9.77 -0.62 -5.61
CA GLY A 146 10.55 -1.75 -5.11
C GLY A 146 12.06 -1.57 -5.18
N LEU A 147 12.56 -0.34 -5.38
CA LEU A 147 13.99 -0.06 -5.49
C LEU A 147 14.62 0.36 -4.16
N MET A 148 13.81 0.85 -3.23
CA MET A 148 14.25 1.36 -1.94
C MET A 148 13.48 0.68 -0.82
N ILE A 149 14.20 0.37 0.25
CA ILE A 149 13.63 -0.11 1.50
C ILE A 149 13.88 0.92 2.61
N ALA A 150 12.87 1.18 3.43
CA ALA A 150 12.98 2.00 4.62
C ALA A 150 12.82 1.14 5.88
N ALA A 151 13.53 1.52 6.93
CA ALA A 151 13.40 0.94 8.28
C ALA A 151 13.22 2.06 9.31
N SER A 152 12.20 1.92 10.17
CA SER A 152 11.92 2.85 11.26
C SER A 152 12.56 2.34 12.51
N TYR A 153 13.14 3.26 13.27
CA TYR A 153 13.74 2.98 14.54
C TYR A 153 12.90 3.60 15.64
N GLY A 154 12.70 2.85 16.71
CA GLY A 154 11.93 3.28 17.87
C GLY A 154 12.25 2.43 19.08
N CYS A 155 11.97 2.95 20.26
CA CYS A 155 12.01 2.16 21.49
C CYS A 155 10.62 1.58 21.73
N LEU A 156 10.53 0.28 22.01
CA LEU A 156 9.26 -0.38 22.31
C LEU A 156 8.90 -0.27 23.81
N GLU A 157 9.88 0.00 24.67
CA GLU A 157 9.72 0.09 26.12
C GLU A 157 9.74 1.56 26.59
N HIS A 158 8.56 2.17 26.59
CA HIS A 158 8.39 3.55 27.05
C HIS A 158 7.71 3.63 28.42
N MET A 159 8.27 4.48 29.30
CA MET A 159 7.64 4.89 30.55
C MET A 159 7.16 6.33 30.41
N GLY A 160 6.00 6.54 29.78
CA GLY A 160 5.41 7.86 29.55
C GLY A 160 5.76 8.47 28.19
N GLN A 161 5.76 9.81 28.10
CA GLN A 161 5.99 10.53 26.84
C GLN A 161 7.39 10.29 26.27
N CYS A 162 7.48 10.11 24.95
CA CYS A 162 8.75 9.87 24.28
C CYS A 162 9.55 11.16 24.09
N SER A 163 10.83 11.14 24.47
CA SER A 163 11.83 12.19 24.20
C SER A 163 13.07 11.66 23.46
N HIS A 164 13.06 10.41 22.99
CA HIS A 164 14.17 9.83 22.25
C HIS A 164 14.24 10.44 20.84
N THR A 165 15.45 10.80 20.40
CA THR A 165 15.67 10.99 18.97
C THR A 165 15.81 9.63 18.30
N SER A 166 15.04 9.44 17.22
CA SER A 166 14.98 8.21 16.47
C SER A 166 15.14 8.49 14.98
N TYR A 167 15.32 7.44 14.19
CA TYR A 167 15.74 7.57 12.79
C TYR A 167 14.83 6.79 11.86
N ILE A 168 14.78 7.23 10.61
CA ILE A 168 14.29 6.45 9.49
C ILE A 168 15.44 6.36 8.49
N ASN A 169 15.93 5.15 8.29
CA ASN A 169 17.00 4.89 7.34
C ASN A 169 16.39 4.32 6.07
N CYS A 170 16.75 4.86 4.90
CA CYS A 170 16.34 4.30 3.62
C CYS A 170 17.56 3.88 2.79
N TRP A 171 17.49 2.70 2.18
CA TRP A 171 18.54 2.14 1.32
C TRP A 171 18.00 1.91 -0.08
N ASN A 172 18.61 2.54 -1.08
CA ASN A 172 18.37 2.22 -2.47
C ASN A 172 19.38 1.16 -2.93
N ILE A 173 18.93 -0.09 -2.97
CA ILE A 173 19.78 -1.27 -3.21
C ILE A 173 20.22 -1.41 -4.68
N PHE A 174 19.59 -0.68 -5.61
CA PHE A 174 19.93 -0.71 -7.04
C PHE A 174 20.80 0.48 -7.48
N LYS A 175 21.21 1.34 -6.55
CA LYS A 175 22.15 2.42 -6.84
C LYS A 175 23.53 1.83 -7.12
N ARG A 176 24.25 2.34 -8.13
CA ARG A 176 25.58 1.83 -8.51
C ARG A 176 26.60 1.90 -7.38
N ASP A 177 26.55 2.95 -6.56
CA ASP A 177 27.45 3.16 -5.42
C ASP A 177 26.84 2.69 -4.09
N PHE A 178 25.94 1.71 -4.15
CA PHE A 178 25.24 1.19 -2.98
C PHE A 178 26.23 0.54 -1.99
N LYS A 179 26.05 0.87 -0.71
CA LYS A 179 26.81 0.32 0.42
C LYS A 179 25.84 -0.15 1.50
N PRO A 180 25.80 -1.45 1.87
CA PRO A 180 24.84 -1.97 2.84
C PRO A 180 24.96 -1.34 4.24
N ASP A 181 26.16 -0.93 4.62
CA ASP A 181 26.53 -0.33 5.91
C ASP A 181 26.26 1.18 6.01
N LYS A 182 25.84 1.81 4.90
CA LYS A 182 25.52 3.24 4.85
C LYS A 182 24.17 3.48 4.16
N PRO A 183 23.15 3.98 4.90
CA PRO A 183 21.87 4.35 4.29
C PRO A 183 22.04 5.46 3.24
N THR A 184 21.15 5.44 2.25
CA THR A 184 21.10 6.45 1.19
C THR A 184 20.53 7.76 1.70
N THR A 185 19.48 7.68 2.52
CA THR A 185 18.87 8.82 3.20
C THR A 185 18.60 8.46 4.66
N VAL A 186 18.75 9.45 5.54
CA VAL A 186 18.51 9.33 6.98
C VAL A 186 17.64 10.51 7.39
N ILE A 187 16.45 10.21 7.90
CA ILE A 187 15.52 11.19 8.46
C ILE A 187 15.64 11.10 9.97
N GLU A 188 15.98 12.20 10.63
CA GLU A 188 16.02 12.29 12.09
C GLU A 188 14.69 12.81 12.62
N THR A 189 14.19 12.18 13.67
CA THR A 189 12.89 12.47 14.29
C THR A 189 13.07 12.61 15.81
N ASN A 190 12.25 13.45 16.44
CA ASN A 190 12.33 13.74 17.88
C ASN A 190 11.43 12.83 18.74
N THR A 191 10.84 11.81 18.12
CA THR A 191 9.95 10.83 18.74
C THR A 191 10.27 9.45 18.19
N CYS A 192 9.95 8.38 18.92
CA CYS A 192 10.07 7.03 18.39
C CYS A 192 9.07 6.77 17.27
N ASN A 193 9.57 6.27 16.14
CA ASN A 193 8.76 5.86 15.00
C ASN A 193 8.25 4.43 15.24
N MET A 194 6.96 4.21 15.07
CA MET A 194 6.30 2.96 15.45
C MET A 194 5.82 2.14 14.24
N CYS A 195 5.39 2.82 13.18
CA CYS A 195 4.97 2.18 11.95
C CYS A 195 5.16 3.13 10.76
N MET A 196 5.24 2.58 9.55
CA MET A 196 5.38 3.40 8.35
C MET A 196 4.67 2.79 7.14
N GLN A 197 4.37 3.63 6.15
CA GLN A 197 3.98 3.14 4.84
C GLN A 197 4.32 4.13 3.73
N PHE A 198 4.98 3.64 2.68
CA PHE A 198 5.17 4.39 1.45
C PHE A 198 3.85 4.59 0.71
N HIS A 199 3.72 5.74 0.06
CA HIS A 199 2.59 6.01 -0.80
C HIS A 199 2.54 4.99 -1.98
N PRO A 200 1.35 4.44 -2.31
CA PRO A 200 1.22 3.33 -3.27
C PRO A 200 1.69 3.67 -4.69
N THR A 201 1.54 4.92 -5.14
CA THR A 201 1.98 5.40 -6.45
C THR A 201 3.25 6.28 -6.40
N LYS A 202 3.35 7.20 -5.43
CA LYS A 202 4.46 8.18 -5.29
C LYS A 202 5.63 7.59 -4.45
N PRO A 203 6.75 7.13 -5.04
CA PRO A 203 7.79 6.38 -4.32
C PRO A 203 8.61 7.18 -3.30
N ASN A 204 8.49 8.51 -3.32
CA ASN A 204 9.26 9.41 -2.44
C ASN A 204 8.46 9.82 -1.19
N ILE A 205 7.14 9.61 -1.18
CA ILE A 205 6.27 10.05 -0.09
C ILE A 205 6.13 8.92 0.94
N LEU A 206 6.43 9.22 2.19
CA LEU A 206 6.41 8.28 3.31
C LEU A 206 5.55 8.82 4.45
N ALA A 207 4.55 8.05 4.87
CA ALA A 207 3.76 8.34 6.06
C ALA A 207 4.31 7.54 7.25
N VAL A 208 4.42 8.16 8.43
CA VAL A 208 5.05 7.58 9.62
C VAL A 208 4.22 7.89 10.85
N GLY A 209 3.90 6.85 11.63
CA GLY A 209 3.22 7.00 12.91
C GLY A 209 4.22 7.02 14.07
N SER A 210 4.06 7.98 14.99
CA SER A 210 4.90 8.11 16.17
C SER A 210 4.30 7.47 17.42
N PHE A 211 5.15 7.25 18.43
CA PHE A 211 4.74 6.76 19.74
C PHE A 211 3.82 7.74 20.49
N ASN A 212 3.95 9.05 20.25
CA ASN A 212 3.16 10.06 20.95
C ASN A 212 1.79 10.33 20.30
N GLY A 213 1.45 9.66 19.20
CA GLY A 213 0.20 9.87 18.48
C GLY A 213 0.28 10.88 17.32
N GLU A 214 1.48 11.23 16.87
CA GLU A 214 1.65 12.14 15.73
C GLU A 214 1.85 11.34 14.44
N LEU A 215 1.14 11.74 13.39
CA LEU A 215 1.32 11.26 12.03
C LEU A 215 2.21 12.26 11.29
N TYR A 216 3.35 11.80 10.78
CA TYR A 216 4.24 12.59 9.94
C TYR A 216 4.17 12.15 8.48
N LEU A 217 4.33 13.11 7.58
CA LEU A 217 4.47 12.89 6.15
C LEU A 217 5.80 13.47 5.70
N TYR A 218 6.65 12.64 5.13
CA TYR A 218 7.99 13.01 4.66
C TYR A 218 8.13 12.83 3.15
N ASP A 219 8.93 13.69 2.53
CA ASP A 219 9.54 13.43 1.24
C ASP A 219 10.96 12.90 1.45
N VAL A 220 11.15 11.63 1.12
CA VAL A 220 12.42 10.89 1.29
C VAL A 220 13.50 11.42 0.33
N SER A 221 13.12 12.02 -0.80
CA SER A 221 14.08 12.52 -1.80
C SER A 221 14.76 13.82 -1.36
N THR A 222 14.02 14.70 -0.70
CA THR A 222 14.49 15.99 -0.18
C THR A 222 14.85 15.96 1.30
N ASN A 223 14.51 14.88 2.01
CA ASN A 223 14.64 14.76 3.47
C ASN A 223 13.86 15.86 4.22
N SER A 224 12.71 16.26 3.69
CA SER A 224 11.89 17.33 4.27
C SER A 224 10.56 16.79 4.81
N GLU A 225 10.18 17.30 5.98
CA GLU A 225 8.82 17.14 6.50
C GLU A 225 7.84 17.94 5.64
N LEU A 226 6.79 17.28 5.14
CA LEU A 226 5.73 17.88 4.33
C LEU A 226 4.57 18.35 5.21
N ALA A 227 4.18 17.52 6.19
CA ALA A 227 3.10 17.81 7.13
C ALA A 227 3.21 16.90 8.37
N HIS A 228 2.66 17.36 9.50
CA HIS A 228 2.42 16.53 10.67
C HIS A 228 1.04 16.80 11.28
N SER A 229 0.49 15.81 11.99
CA SER A 229 -0.72 15.97 12.80
C SER A 229 -0.37 16.44 14.21
N THR A 230 -1.34 17.01 14.92
CA THR A 230 -1.17 17.38 16.33
C THR A 230 -1.74 16.30 17.28
N ILE A 231 -1.30 16.36 18.53
CA ILE A 231 -1.81 15.51 19.62
C ILE A 231 -2.98 16.22 20.29
N ASP A 232 -4.15 15.57 20.34
CA ASP A 232 -5.36 16.11 20.99
C ASP A 232 -6.29 14.98 21.47
N GLU A 233 -7.35 15.28 22.24
CA GLU A 233 -8.37 14.30 22.64
C GLU A 233 -9.03 13.62 21.47
N TYR A 234 -9.36 14.40 20.44
CA TYR A 234 -10.07 13.94 19.26
C TYR A 234 -9.12 13.33 18.22
N TYR A 235 -7.82 13.52 18.41
CA TYR A 235 -6.75 12.92 17.62
C TYR A 235 -6.13 11.75 18.40
N HIS A 236 -5.01 11.24 17.93
CA HIS A 236 -4.26 10.23 18.67
C HIS A 236 -3.54 10.88 19.85
N ARG A 237 -3.60 10.23 21.02
CA ARG A 237 -2.80 10.57 22.21
C ARG A 237 -1.80 9.50 22.58
N GLU A 238 -2.05 8.28 22.13
CA GLU A 238 -1.20 7.11 22.28
C GLU A 238 -0.54 6.75 20.95
N SER A 239 0.40 5.81 21.04
CA SER A 239 1.15 5.27 19.91
C SER A 239 0.27 4.87 18.73
N ILE A 240 0.64 5.35 17.54
CA ILE A 240 0.06 4.92 16.27
C ILE A 240 0.70 3.57 15.93
N THR A 241 -0.09 2.51 15.98
CA THR A 241 0.37 1.13 15.79
C THR A 241 0.38 0.71 14.32
N ALA A 242 -0.45 1.34 13.48
CA ALA A 242 -0.44 1.10 12.05
C ALA A 242 -0.90 2.32 11.22
N VAL A 243 -0.32 2.46 10.03
CA VAL A 243 -0.65 3.47 9.03
C VAL A 243 -0.95 2.77 7.71
N LEU A 244 -2.07 3.11 7.07
CA LEU A 244 -2.51 2.56 5.79
C LEU A 244 -2.92 3.65 4.79
N TRP A 245 -2.40 3.60 3.57
CA TRP A 245 -2.88 4.39 2.43
C TRP A 245 -4.13 3.74 1.83
N LEU A 246 -5.18 4.53 1.66
CA LEU A 246 -6.42 4.16 0.99
C LEU A 246 -6.31 4.42 -0.52
N GLN A 247 -7.24 3.85 -1.29
CA GLN A 247 -7.28 3.99 -2.75
C GLN A 247 -7.48 5.43 -3.24
N ASP A 248 -8.07 6.28 -2.40
CA ASP A 248 -8.33 7.70 -2.67
C ASP A 248 -7.17 8.62 -2.22
N GLU A 249 -5.99 8.06 -1.95
CA GLU A 249 -4.81 8.74 -1.40
C GLU A 249 -5.01 9.31 0.03
N SER A 250 -6.11 8.97 0.71
CA SER A 250 -6.27 9.27 2.14
C SER A 250 -5.42 8.31 2.99
N ILE A 251 -5.05 8.76 4.19
CA ILE A 251 -4.27 7.97 5.16
C ILE A 251 -5.20 7.54 6.29
N MET A 252 -5.25 6.25 6.59
CA MET A 252 -5.92 5.68 7.75
C MET A 252 -4.91 5.31 8.82
N THR A 253 -5.13 5.76 10.05
CA THR A 253 -4.26 5.49 11.20
C THR A 253 -5.00 4.74 12.28
N LEU A 254 -4.32 3.78 12.92
CA LEU A 254 -4.81 3.03 14.07
C LEU A 254 -3.97 3.38 15.29
N GLY A 255 -4.62 3.78 16.39
CA GLY A 255 -3.96 4.01 17.67
C GLY A 255 -4.17 2.85 18.65
N CYS A 256 -3.23 2.66 19.58
CA CYS A 256 -3.34 1.69 20.68
C CYS A 256 -4.59 1.92 21.55
N GLU A 257 -5.06 3.16 21.63
CA GLU A 257 -6.28 3.60 22.32
C GLU A 257 -7.62 3.16 21.65
N GLY A 258 -7.56 2.50 20.48
CA GLY A 258 -8.74 2.04 19.75
C GLY A 258 -9.42 3.09 18.88
N LYS A 259 -8.78 4.24 18.64
CA LYS A 259 -9.21 5.21 17.62
C LYS A 259 -8.70 4.78 16.25
N VAL A 260 -9.56 4.90 15.25
CA VAL A 260 -9.18 4.83 13.83
C VAL A 260 -9.53 6.17 13.20
N LEU A 261 -8.52 6.87 12.68
CA LEU A 261 -8.69 8.19 12.08
C LEU A 261 -8.33 8.13 10.59
N ILE A 262 -9.04 8.90 9.78
CA ILE A 262 -8.76 9.03 8.35
C ILE A 262 -8.42 10.48 8.05
N TRP A 263 -7.29 10.69 7.38
CA TRP A 263 -6.69 11.97 7.07
C TRP A 263 -6.61 12.12 5.55
N ASN A 264 -6.79 13.33 5.03
CA ASN A 264 -6.43 13.64 3.66
C ASN A 264 -5.19 14.54 3.69
N PRO A 265 -4.04 14.05 3.22
CA PRO A 265 -2.81 14.82 3.26
C PRO A 265 -2.79 15.96 2.23
N GLU A 266 -3.46 15.82 1.08
CA GLU A 266 -3.38 16.78 -0.02
C GLU A 266 -4.56 17.79 0.01
N ARG A 267 -4.26 19.08 0.14
CA ARG A 267 -5.24 20.15 -0.11
C ARG A 267 -5.35 20.35 -1.62
N GLY A 268 -6.52 20.71 -2.12
CA GLY A 268 -6.81 20.90 -3.56
C GLY A 268 -5.92 21.89 -4.33
N ASN A 269 -4.93 22.51 -3.69
CA ASN A 269 -3.91 23.39 -4.27
C ASN A 269 -2.51 22.74 -4.35
N GLY A 270 -2.37 21.45 -4.02
CA GLY A 270 -1.08 20.74 -3.97
C GLY A 270 -0.25 20.99 -2.70
N GLU A 271 -0.81 21.70 -1.71
CA GLU A 271 -0.20 21.86 -0.38
C GLU A 271 -0.55 20.67 0.53
N PHE A 272 0.43 20.16 1.27
CA PHE A 272 0.21 19.09 2.23
C PHE A 272 -0.20 19.64 3.60
N SER A 273 -1.21 19.03 4.24
CA SER A 273 -1.62 19.44 5.58
C SER A 273 -2.39 18.34 6.31
N LEU A 274 -1.99 18.07 7.55
CA LEU A 274 -2.62 17.08 8.44
C LEU A 274 -3.26 17.74 9.68
N GLN A 275 -3.80 18.95 9.52
CA GLN A 275 -4.36 19.72 10.65
C GLN A 275 -5.57 19.07 11.32
N ASN A 276 -6.45 18.45 10.53
CA ASN A 276 -7.66 17.81 11.04
C ASN A 276 -7.90 16.49 10.30
N PRO A 277 -8.34 15.42 10.99
CA PRO A 277 -8.80 14.22 10.33
C PRO A 277 -10.10 14.52 9.60
N LEU A 278 -10.33 13.85 8.47
CA LEU A 278 -11.61 13.91 7.76
C LEU A 278 -12.69 13.13 8.49
N LYS A 279 -12.29 12.04 9.17
CA LYS A 279 -13.20 11.10 9.81
C LYS A 279 -12.52 10.37 10.95
N GLY A 280 -13.31 9.94 11.93
CA GLY A 280 -12.82 9.12 13.02
C GLY A 280 -13.85 8.10 13.49
N CYS A 281 -13.35 6.99 14.01
CA CYS A 281 -14.12 5.89 14.56
C CYS A 281 -13.48 5.44 15.88
N TYR A 282 -14.30 4.93 16.79
CA TYR A 282 -13.85 4.43 18.09
C TYR A 282 -14.25 2.97 18.27
N LEU A 283 -13.26 2.08 18.38
CA LEU A 283 -13.44 0.64 18.43
C LEU A 283 -13.95 0.23 19.81
N VAL A 284 -15.19 -0.25 19.85
CA VAL A 284 -15.83 -0.71 21.09
C VAL A 284 -16.43 -2.08 20.88
N ARG A 285 -16.13 -3.01 21.78
CA ARG A 285 -16.78 -4.31 21.82
C ARG A 285 -17.87 -4.29 22.87
N LYS A 286 -19.06 -4.79 22.51
CA LYS A 286 -20.13 -5.07 23.47
C LYS A 286 -19.99 -6.50 23.94
N LYS A 287 -19.73 -6.69 25.23
CA LYS A 287 -19.75 -7.99 25.89
C LYS A 287 -20.88 -7.96 26.90
N GLU A 288 -21.93 -8.72 26.63
CA GLU A 288 -23.16 -8.76 27.44
C GLU A 288 -23.75 -7.35 27.66
N SER A 289 -23.51 -6.77 28.84
CA SER A 289 -24.00 -5.46 29.29
C SER A 289 -22.93 -4.37 29.37
N GLN A 290 -21.65 -4.69 29.19
CA GLN A 290 -20.54 -3.75 29.27
C GLN A 290 -19.97 -3.43 27.88
N THR A 291 -19.55 -2.18 27.72
CA THR A 291 -18.85 -1.69 26.51
C THR A 291 -17.39 -1.49 26.85
N GLU A 292 -16.52 -2.28 26.25
CA GLU A 292 -15.07 -2.22 26.44
C GLU A 292 -14.43 -1.60 25.20
N SER A 293 -13.46 -0.70 25.39
CA SER A 293 -12.62 -0.18 24.31
C SER A 293 -11.67 -1.29 23.84
N VAL A 294 -11.49 -1.41 22.52
CA VAL A 294 -10.58 -2.39 21.94
C VAL A 294 -9.32 -1.68 21.45
N GLY A 295 -8.18 -1.96 22.07
CA GLY A 295 -6.89 -1.48 21.59
C GLY A 295 -6.45 -2.23 20.33
N GLY A 296 -6.02 -1.49 19.31
CA GLY A 296 -5.61 -2.05 18.04
C GLY A 296 -4.10 -2.12 17.89
N VAL A 297 -3.60 -3.27 17.45
CA VAL A 297 -2.16 -3.53 17.22
C VAL A 297 -1.83 -3.53 15.72
N CYS A 298 -2.71 -4.10 14.90
CA CYS A 298 -2.52 -4.13 13.45
C CYS A 298 -3.85 -3.95 12.72
N ILE A 299 -3.76 -3.48 11.47
CA ILE A 299 -4.91 -3.25 10.60
C ILE A 299 -4.57 -3.65 9.17
N SER A 300 -5.57 -4.14 8.44
CA SER A 300 -5.46 -4.41 7.01
C SER A 300 -6.78 -4.09 6.31
N GLN A 301 -6.70 -3.40 5.17
CA GLN A 301 -7.87 -3.06 4.35
C GLN A 301 -8.35 -4.28 3.56
N SER A 302 -9.67 -4.44 3.43
CA SER A 302 -10.24 -5.47 2.58
C SER A 302 -9.96 -5.21 1.10
N ASN A 303 -9.59 -6.27 0.38
CA ASN A 303 -9.42 -6.24 -1.06
C ASN A 303 -10.77 -6.28 -1.82
N GLU A 304 -11.88 -6.58 -1.13
CA GLU A 304 -13.24 -6.62 -1.69
C GLU A 304 -13.95 -5.26 -1.60
N ASP A 305 -13.87 -4.62 -0.44
CA ASP A 305 -14.55 -3.36 -0.13
C ASP A 305 -13.56 -2.36 0.48
N PRO A 306 -13.30 -1.21 -0.18
CA PRO A 306 -12.36 -0.20 0.33
C PRO A 306 -12.79 0.41 1.67
N PHE A 307 -14.06 0.29 2.04
CA PHE A 307 -14.60 0.84 3.29
C PHE A 307 -14.56 -0.15 4.46
N SER A 308 -14.16 -1.39 4.19
CA SER A 308 -14.06 -2.45 5.19
C SER A 308 -12.60 -2.74 5.51
N PHE A 309 -12.29 -2.95 6.78
CA PHE A 309 -10.96 -3.33 7.24
C PHE A 309 -11.05 -4.28 8.43
N ILE A 310 -9.95 -4.98 8.68
CA ILE A 310 -9.82 -5.92 9.79
C ILE A 310 -8.81 -5.37 10.77
N VAL A 311 -9.14 -5.41 12.05
CA VAL A 311 -8.29 -4.96 13.15
C VAL A 311 -7.95 -6.17 14.03
N GLY A 312 -6.66 -6.29 14.34
CA GLY A 312 -6.13 -7.22 15.33
C GLY A 312 -5.89 -6.48 16.64
N SER A 313 -6.37 -7.05 17.73
CA SER A 313 -6.22 -6.46 19.08
C SER A 313 -5.11 -7.13 19.89
N GLU A 314 -4.67 -6.43 20.94
CA GLU A 314 -3.77 -6.99 21.96
C GLU A 314 -4.41 -8.16 22.72
N GLY A 315 -5.73 -8.14 22.92
CA GLY A 315 -6.47 -9.22 23.57
C GLY A 315 -6.80 -10.42 22.66
N GLY A 316 -6.14 -10.56 21.51
CA GLY A 316 -6.33 -11.69 20.57
C GLY A 316 -7.60 -11.65 19.72
N SER A 317 -8.46 -10.65 19.91
CA SER A 317 -9.65 -10.48 19.06
C SER A 317 -9.26 -10.06 17.64
N VAL A 318 -9.92 -10.68 16.65
CA VAL A 318 -9.86 -10.30 15.23
C VAL A 318 -11.25 -9.78 14.85
N LEU A 319 -11.33 -8.51 14.46
CA LEU A 319 -12.60 -7.81 14.27
C LEU A 319 -12.67 -7.17 12.89
N ARG A 320 -13.82 -7.28 12.22
CA ARG A 320 -14.11 -6.50 11.00
C ARG A 320 -14.81 -5.21 11.38
N ALA A 321 -14.33 -4.12 10.81
CA ALA A 321 -14.92 -2.80 10.94
C ALA A 321 -15.23 -2.24 9.55
N GLN A 322 -16.29 -1.45 9.47
CA GLN A 322 -16.71 -0.80 8.25
C GLN A 322 -16.99 0.68 8.52
N VAL A 323 -16.40 1.54 7.70
CA VAL A 323 -16.53 2.98 7.82
C VAL A 323 -17.43 3.48 6.70
N THR A 324 -18.30 4.44 6.99
CA THR A 324 -19.11 5.01 5.91
C THR A 324 -18.22 5.80 4.94
N PRO A 325 -18.57 5.89 3.65
CA PRO A 325 -17.80 6.69 2.70
C PRO A 325 -17.59 8.13 3.17
N ILE A 326 -16.46 8.73 2.79
CA ILE A 326 -16.15 10.11 3.12
C ILE A 326 -16.95 11.02 2.19
N ASN A 327 -17.68 11.97 2.79
CA ASN A 327 -18.32 13.03 2.03
C ASN A 327 -17.29 14.13 1.79
N TYR A 328 -16.92 14.32 0.52
CA TYR A 328 -16.06 15.41 0.06
C TYR A 328 -16.85 16.64 -0.41
N THR A 329 -18.14 16.46 -0.70
CA THR A 329 -19.01 17.54 -1.18
C THR A 329 -19.92 18.05 -0.09
N MET A 330 -20.04 19.37 -0.03
CA MET A 330 -20.88 20.04 0.95
C MET A 330 -22.36 19.88 0.60
N THR A 331 -23.10 19.12 1.42
CA THR A 331 -24.57 19.20 1.40
C THR A 331 -25.03 20.40 2.22
N LYS A 332 -25.13 21.57 1.58
CA LYS A 332 -25.53 22.84 2.21
C LYS A 332 -26.91 22.77 2.91
N GLN A 333 -27.81 21.89 2.46
CA GLN A 333 -29.20 21.82 2.93
C GLN A 333 -29.38 21.48 4.42
N ALA A 334 -28.46 20.75 5.08
CA ALA A 334 -28.65 20.36 6.49
C ALA A 334 -28.21 21.43 7.52
N TYR A 335 -27.30 22.33 7.14
CA TYR A 335 -26.70 23.32 8.06
C TYR A 335 -27.20 24.75 7.85
N LEU A 336 -27.80 25.04 6.69
CA LEU A 336 -28.41 26.34 6.40
C LEU A 336 -29.69 26.61 7.21
N ASP A 337 -30.32 25.58 7.79
CA ASP A 337 -31.50 25.71 8.64
C ASP A 337 -31.16 25.96 10.12
N SER A 338 -30.07 26.70 10.43
CA SER A 338 -29.93 27.22 11.79
C SER A 338 -31.09 28.19 12.05
N ARG A 339 -31.97 27.83 12.97
CA ARG A 339 -33.10 28.68 13.39
C ARG A 339 -32.65 30.03 13.97
N ASP A 340 -31.37 30.18 14.28
CA ASP A 340 -30.75 31.37 14.86
C ASP A 340 -29.84 32.11 13.87
N LYS A 341 -30.25 33.32 13.48
CA LYS A 341 -29.59 34.20 12.51
C LYS A 341 -28.18 34.71 12.89
N GLY A 342 -27.61 34.27 14.02
CA GLY A 342 -26.36 34.81 14.58
C GLY A 342 -25.12 33.91 14.46
N LEU A 343 -25.28 32.61 14.22
CA LEU A 343 -24.18 31.64 14.16
C LEU A 343 -23.93 31.19 12.73
N ILE A 344 -22.65 31.20 12.32
CA ILE A 344 -22.20 30.84 10.98
C ILE A 344 -21.18 29.71 11.10
N TRP A 345 -21.58 28.52 10.66
CA TRP A 345 -20.70 27.37 10.51
C TRP A 345 -19.82 27.53 9.26
N LYS A 346 -18.49 27.37 9.42
CA LYS A 346 -17.55 27.44 8.30
C LYS A 346 -17.56 26.17 7.47
N GLU A 347 -17.17 26.27 6.20
CA GLU A 347 -17.28 25.18 5.22
C GLU A 347 -16.52 23.92 5.63
N GLU A 348 -15.26 24.07 6.04
CA GLU A 348 -14.43 22.97 6.56
C GLU A 348 -15.06 22.30 7.79
N THR A 349 -15.74 23.08 8.64
CA THR A 349 -16.39 22.57 9.86
C THR A 349 -17.67 21.83 9.55
N ILE A 350 -18.43 22.29 8.56
CA ILE A 350 -19.62 21.59 8.06
C ILE A 350 -19.21 20.25 7.45
N LEU A 351 -18.15 20.23 6.63
CA LEU A 351 -17.61 19.01 6.02
C LEU A 351 -17.16 18.01 7.11
N PHE A 352 -16.43 18.50 8.11
CA PHE A 352 -16.02 17.70 9.25
C PHE A 352 -17.23 17.10 9.99
N MET A 353 -18.21 17.93 10.35
CA MET A 353 -19.44 17.48 11.03
C MET A 353 -20.24 16.46 10.20
N GLN A 354 -20.29 16.60 8.87
CA GLN A 354 -20.94 15.64 7.97
C GLN A 354 -20.28 14.26 7.95
N ASN A 355 -19.02 14.15 8.38
CA ASN A 355 -18.30 12.89 8.46
C ASN A 355 -18.29 12.26 9.86
N LEU A 356 -18.85 12.93 10.87
CA LEU A 356 -19.05 12.40 12.22
C LEU A 356 -20.25 11.44 12.30
N ASN A 357 -20.47 10.89 13.49
CA ASN A 357 -21.61 10.03 13.79
C ASN A 357 -22.95 10.76 13.59
N GLN A 358 -23.63 10.42 12.48
CA GLN A 358 -24.90 11.02 12.09
C GLN A 358 -26.01 10.89 13.15
N LYS A 359 -25.98 9.85 13.98
CA LYS A 359 -27.02 9.62 15.01
C LYS A 359 -26.97 10.65 16.14
N CYS A 360 -25.78 11.11 16.51
CA CYS A 360 -25.56 12.04 17.62
C CYS A 360 -25.31 13.49 17.14
N LEU A 361 -25.34 13.72 15.82
CA LEU A 361 -25.01 15.00 15.21
C LEU A 361 -25.89 16.18 15.73
N PRO A 362 -27.22 16.03 15.91
CA PRO A 362 -28.04 17.12 16.45
C PRO A 362 -27.64 17.51 17.88
N GLU A 363 -27.29 16.54 18.72
CA GLU A 363 -26.87 16.76 20.11
C GLU A 363 -25.51 17.47 20.17
N ILE A 364 -24.53 16.99 19.39
CA ILE A 364 -23.20 17.62 19.27
C ILE A 364 -23.33 19.06 18.76
N ARG A 365 -24.18 19.26 17.75
CA ARG A 365 -24.44 20.59 17.19
C ARG A 365 -24.99 21.55 18.26
N LEU A 366 -26.03 21.14 18.99
CA LEU A 366 -26.62 21.98 20.04
C LEU A 366 -25.61 22.32 21.16
N HIS A 367 -24.77 21.35 21.53
CA HIS A 367 -23.69 21.55 22.52
C HIS A 367 -22.70 22.63 22.06
N VAL A 368 -22.21 22.52 20.81
CA VAL A 368 -21.26 23.49 20.23
C VAL A 368 -21.91 24.87 20.07
N GLU A 369 -23.17 24.94 19.61
CA GLU A 369 -23.89 26.19 19.45
C GLU A 369 -24.13 26.89 20.81
N SER A 370 -24.44 26.13 21.88
CA SER A 370 -24.55 26.68 23.24
C SER A 370 -23.23 27.27 23.72
N TYR A 371 -22.14 26.53 23.56
CA TYR A 371 -20.78 26.97 23.91
C TYR A 371 -20.37 28.25 23.17
N CYS A 372 -20.64 28.33 21.86
CA CYS A 372 -20.35 29.50 21.06
C CYS A 372 -21.20 30.72 21.46
N LYS A 373 -22.48 30.52 21.79
CA LYS A 373 -23.38 31.58 22.27
C LYS A 373 -22.89 32.17 23.60
N GLU A 374 -22.53 31.33 24.57
CA GLU A 374 -22.02 31.76 25.87
C GLU A 374 -20.75 32.63 25.73
N ARG A 375 -19.90 32.31 24.75
CA ARG A 375 -18.64 33.03 24.48
C ARG A 375 -18.76 34.14 23.45
N LYS A 376 -19.97 34.43 22.95
CA LYS A 376 -20.24 35.43 21.90
C LYS A 376 -19.41 35.22 20.62
N ILE A 377 -19.20 33.96 20.24
CA ILE A 377 -18.48 33.57 19.02
C ILE A 377 -19.50 33.32 17.91
N ASN A 378 -19.43 34.10 16.83
CA ASN A 378 -20.37 33.98 15.71
C ASN A 378 -19.88 33.04 14.61
N ASN A 379 -18.57 32.91 14.42
CA ASN A 379 -17.96 32.04 13.41
C ASN A 379 -17.46 30.76 14.07
N ILE A 380 -18.02 29.62 13.67
CA ILE A 380 -17.68 28.31 14.23
C ILE A 380 -16.67 27.63 13.29
N PHE A 381 -15.44 27.45 13.77
CA PHE A 381 -14.41 26.62 13.12
C PHE A 381 -14.28 25.28 13.88
N ILE A 382 -13.50 24.34 13.34
CA ILE A 382 -13.22 23.04 13.96
C ILE A 382 -12.61 23.21 15.36
N GLN A 383 -11.77 24.24 15.55
CA GLN A 383 -11.15 24.54 16.84
C GLN A 383 -12.19 24.78 17.95
N GLN A 384 -13.29 25.49 17.65
CA GLN A 384 -14.36 25.76 18.62
C GLN A 384 -15.12 24.47 18.96
N LEU A 385 -15.31 23.58 17.99
CA LEU A 385 -15.89 22.27 18.22
C LEU A 385 -15.03 21.44 19.18
N VAL A 386 -13.72 21.35 18.93
CA VAL A 386 -12.76 20.66 19.81
C VAL A 386 -12.72 21.31 21.20
N ASN A 387 -12.65 22.63 21.27
CA ASN A 387 -12.59 23.38 22.54
C ASN A 387 -13.88 23.28 23.37
N SER A 388 -15.03 22.98 22.75
CA SER A 388 -16.30 22.73 23.46
C SER A 388 -16.32 21.37 24.18
N LYS A 389 -15.34 20.50 23.89
CA LYS A 389 -15.15 19.19 24.48
C LYS A 389 -16.39 18.26 24.40
N PRO A 390 -16.97 18.00 23.21
CA PRO A 390 -18.05 17.02 23.07
C PRO A 390 -17.58 15.61 23.45
N ASP A 391 -18.50 14.76 23.91
CA ASP A 391 -18.20 13.36 24.22
C ASP A 391 -17.69 12.61 22.97
N ILE A 392 -16.47 12.09 23.06
CA ILE A 392 -15.78 11.41 21.96
C ILE A 392 -16.54 10.16 21.48
N ARG A 393 -17.24 9.47 22.38
CA ARG A 393 -18.02 8.25 22.05
C ARG A 393 -19.29 8.59 21.27
N LYS A 394 -19.79 9.82 21.40
CA LYS A 394 -20.90 10.33 20.60
C LYS A 394 -20.40 10.83 19.25
N MET A 395 -19.22 11.45 19.23
CA MET A 395 -18.58 12.01 18.04
C MET A 395 -18.13 10.93 17.04
N TYR A 396 -17.43 9.90 17.52
CA TYR A 396 -16.93 8.80 16.73
C TYR A 396 -17.80 7.56 16.91
N ALA A 397 -18.37 7.08 15.80
CA ALA A 397 -19.18 5.87 15.80
C ALA A 397 -18.31 4.62 15.97
N ASN A 398 -18.91 3.56 16.51
CA ASN A 398 -18.30 2.23 16.51
C ASN A 398 -18.45 1.60 15.12
N PRO A 399 -17.34 1.30 14.41
CA PRO A 399 -17.40 0.76 13.06
C PRO A 399 -17.48 -0.78 13.05
N ILE A 400 -17.31 -1.45 14.19
CA ILE A 400 -17.25 -2.92 14.27
C ILE A 400 -18.60 -3.52 13.86
N ASN A 401 -18.58 -4.40 12.87
CA ASN A 401 -19.77 -5.08 12.35
C ASN A 401 -19.68 -6.61 12.39
N TYR A 402 -18.49 -7.18 12.61
CA TYR A 402 -18.26 -8.62 12.62
C TYR A 402 -17.08 -8.99 13.51
N ALA A 403 -17.14 -10.16 14.15
CA ALA A 403 -16.07 -10.70 14.97
C ALA A 403 -15.73 -12.12 14.51
N TYR A 404 -14.46 -12.39 14.30
CA TYR A 404 -13.95 -13.72 13.96
C TYR A 404 -13.55 -14.48 15.22
N GLU A 405 -13.31 -15.78 15.06
CA GLU A 405 -12.71 -16.62 16.09
C GLU A 405 -11.39 -16.00 16.58
N ALA A 406 -11.28 -15.79 17.88
CA ALA A 406 -10.16 -15.03 18.46
C ALA A 406 -8.92 -15.91 18.67
N HIS A 407 -7.75 -15.31 18.54
CA HIS A 407 -6.49 -15.86 19.03
C HIS A 407 -6.44 -15.86 20.57
N TYR A 408 -5.49 -16.61 21.13
CA TYR A 408 -5.27 -16.66 22.58
C TYR A 408 -4.31 -15.58 23.09
N GLY A 409 -3.62 -14.89 22.18
CA GLY A 409 -2.70 -13.79 22.49
C GLY A 409 -2.75 -12.68 21.44
N THR A 410 -1.93 -11.66 21.62
CA THR A 410 -1.85 -10.48 20.74
C THR A 410 -1.78 -10.84 19.26
N VAL A 411 -2.57 -10.17 18.44
CA VAL A 411 -2.49 -10.30 16.97
C VAL A 411 -1.50 -9.27 16.43
N TYR A 412 -0.32 -9.72 16.02
CA TYR A 412 0.77 -8.85 15.59
C TYR A 412 0.66 -8.42 14.12
N SER A 413 0.10 -9.26 13.26
CA SER A 413 -0.07 -8.90 11.84
C SER A 413 -1.32 -9.52 11.23
N ILE A 414 -1.86 -8.81 10.24
CA ILE A 414 -2.96 -9.24 9.38
C ILE A 414 -2.55 -8.95 7.95
N ASN A 415 -2.72 -9.93 7.06
CA ASN A 415 -2.39 -9.75 5.65
C ASN A 415 -3.43 -10.43 4.75
N PHE A 416 -4.02 -9.66 3.83
CA PHE A 416 -4.92 -10.20 2.82
C PHE A 416 -4.17 -10.88 1.69
N SER A 417 -4.76 -11.93 1.12
CA SER A 417 -4.23 -12.58 -0.07
C SER A 417 -4.30 -11.61 -1.26
N PRO A 418 -3.21 -11.47 -2.03
CA PRO A 418 -3.22 -10.67 -3.26
C PRO A 418 -4.02 -11.34 -4.38
N PHE A 419 -4.37 -12.63 -4.24
CA PHE A 419 -5.05 -13.42 -5.28
C PHE A 419 -6.51 -13.70 -4.97
N VAL A 420 -6.85 -13.93 -3.70
CA VAL A 420 -8.23 -14.19 -3.25
C VAL A 420 -8.66 -13.09 -2.29
N LYS A 421 -9.49 -12.17 -2.77
CA LYS A 421 -9.82 -10.93 -2.07
C LYS A 421 -10.48 -11.12 -0.70
N SER A 422 -11.25 -12.20 -0.53
CA SER A 422 -11.92 -12.55 0.71
C SER A 422 -11.02 -13.20 1.76
N ALA A 423 -9.84 -13.68 1.37
CA ALA A 423 -8.97 -14.46 2.23
C ALA A 423 -7.89 -13.60 2.90
N PHE A 424 -7.66 -13.84 4.19
CA PHE A 424 -6.61 -13.17 4.95
C PHE A 424 -6.01 -14.09 6.00
N ILE A 425 -4.74 -13.85 6.33
CA ILE A 425 -4.02 -14.53 7.40
C ILE A 425 -3.76 -13.58 8.55
N THR A 426 -3.64 -14.15 9.75
CA THR A 426 -3.26 -13.43 10.96
C THR A 426 -2.12 -14.17 11.65
N ALA A 427 -1.19 -13.43 12.26
CA ALA A 427 -0.13 -13.99 13.09
C ALA A 427 -0.23 -13.47 14.52
N SER A 428 0.07 -14.33 15.49
CA SER A 428 -0.16 -14.03 16.90
C SER A 428 0.94 -14.53 17.83
N MET A 429 0.95 -13.95 19.03
CA MET A 429 1.72 -14.39 20.18
C MET A 429 1.41 -15.83 20.61
N ASP A 430 0.25 -16.39 20.24
CA ASP A 430 -0.07 -17.79 20.54
C ASP A 430 0.72 -18.82 19.70
N GLY A 431 1.63 -18.37 18.83
CA GLY A 431 2.42 -19.23 17.95
C GLY A 431 1.63 -19.79 16.78
N GLN A 432 0.43 -19.28 16.53
CA GLN A 432 -0.44 -19.71 15.44
C GLN A 432 -0.52 -18.65 14.35
N ILE A 433 -0.51 -19.14 13.11
CA ILE A 433 -1.00 -18.39 11.96
C ILE A 433 -2.37 -18.94 11.63
N ARG A 434 -3.36 -18.06 11.46
CA ARG A 434 -4.74 -18.47 11.16
C ARG A 434 -5.19 -17.89 9.83
N LEU A 435 -5.85 -18.73 9.04
CA LEU A 435 -6.43 -18.37 7.75
C LEU A 435 -7.94 -18.20 7.90
N TYR A 436 -8.45 -17.07 7.43
CA TYR A 436 -9.85 -16.72 7.50
C TYR A 436 -10.41 -16.33 6.14
N LEU A 437 -11.74 -16.40 6.04
CA LEU A 437 -12.51 -15.73 5.00
C LEU A 437 -13.33 -14.60 5.60
N GLN A 438 -13.42 -13.49 4.89
CA GLN A 438 -14.10 -12.27 5.33
C GLN A 438 -15.59 -12.45 5.67
N ASN A 439 -16.22 -13.50 5.14
CA ASN A 439 -17.64 -13.80 5.32
C ASN A 439 -17.89 -15.00 6.25
N THR A 440 -16.84 -15.59 6.84
CA THR A 440 -16.92 -16.76 7.70
C THR A 440 -16.29 -16.46 9.06
N ALA A 441 -17.05 -16.56 10.15
CA ALA A 441 -16.54 -16.21 11.49
C ALA A 441 -15.49 -17.20 12.01
N ARG A 442 -15.63 -18.48 11.62
CA ARG A 442 -14.72 -19.55 12.01
C ARG A 442 -13.40 -19.44 11.26
N CYS A 443 -12.30 -19.76 11.94
CA CYS A 443 -11.01 -19.97 11.30
C CYS A 443 -11.09 -21.17 10.34
N LEU A 444 -10.57 -21.02 9.12
CA LEU A 444 -10.53 -22.11 8.14
C LEU A 444 -9.40 -23.09 8.44
N ALA A 445 -8.20 -22.56 8.68
CA ALA A 445 -7.00 -23.35 8.91
C ALA A 445 -6.10 -22.68 9.95
N VAL A 446 -5.48 -23.51 10.78
CA VAL A 446 -4.51 -23.11 11.80
C VAL A 446 -3.18 -23.76 11.46
N TYR A 447 -2.14 -22.94 11.32
CA TYR A 447 -0.76 -23.35 11.11
C TYR A 447 -0.01 -23.06 12.41
N GLU A 448 0.35 -24.12 13.12
CA GLU A 448 0.89 -24.01 14.47
C GLU A 448 2.40 -24.22 14.44
N TYR A 449 3.14 -23.25 14.99
CA TYR A 449 4.57 -23.37 15.23
C TYR A 449 4.83 -23.20 16.72
N ILE A 450 4.60 -24.29 17.47
CA ILE A 450 4.53 -24.33 18.94
C ILE A 450 5.79 -23.76 19.63
N GLN A 451 6.91 -23.67 18.93
CA GLN A 451 8.19 -23.34 19.54
C GLN A 451 8.28 -21.88 20.01
N THR A 452 7.54 -20.94 19.40
CA THR A 452 7.72 -19.48 19.60
C THR A 452 6.56 -18.61 19.12
N TYR A 453 6.66 -17.30 19.36
CA TYR A 453 5.69 -16.30 18.90
C TYR A 453 5.90 -15.99 17.42
N ILE A 454 4.82 -15.82 16.66
CA ILE A 454 4.89 -15.37 15.27
C ILE A 454 4.62 -13.87 15.22
N LEU A 455 5.63 -13.09 14.83
CA LEU A 455 5.61 -11.63 14.91
C LEU A 455 5.10 -10.97 13.63
N SER A 456 5.28 -11.62 12.48
CA SER A 456 4.79 -11.10 11.20
C SER A 456 4.52 -12.24 10.22
N ALA A 457 3.45 -12.13 9.43
CA ALA A 457 3.14 -13.04 8.32
C ALA A 457 2.62 -12.27 7.11
N GLN A 458 3.02 -12.70 5.91
CA GLN A 458 2.61 -12.08 4.66
C GLN A 458 2.45 -13.12 3.54
N PHE A 459 1.40 -12.98 2.73
CA PHE A 459 1.26 -13.76 1.50
C PHE A 459 2.35 -13.41 0.49
N SER A 460 2.77 -14.41 -0.28
CA SER A 460 3.62 -14.18 -1.45
C SER A 460 2.86 -13.35 -2.49
N PRO A 461 3.51 -12.34 -3.10
CA PRO A 461 2.90 -11.57 -4.18
C PRO A 461 2.85 -12.33 -5.52
N THR A 462 3.53 -13.48 -5.64
CA THR A 462 3.61 -14.25 -6.90
C THR A 462 2.95 -15.61 -6.85
N ARG A 463 3.08 -16.31 -5.74
CA ARG A 463 2.54 -17.67 -5.57
C ARG A 463 1.29 -17.63 -4.69
N PRO A 464 0.10 -17.95 -5.22
CA PRO A 464 -1.15 -17.85 -4.48
C PRO A 464 -1.20 -18.69 -3.19
N CYS A 465 -0.59 -19.88 -3.21
CA CYS A 465 -0.63 -20.81 -2.09
C CYS A 465 0.54 -20.63 -1.11
N VAL A 466 1.39 -19.62 -1.28
CA VAL A 466 2.58 -19.45 -0.44
C VAL A 466 2.46 -18.23 0.44
N PHE A 467 2.84 -18.38 1.70
CA PHE A 467 3.06 -17.26 2.61
C PHE A 467 4.32 -17.48 3.43
N ALA A 468 4.92 -16.38 3.86
CA ALA A 468 6.06 -16.39 4.77
C ALA A 468 5.66 -15.82 6.12
N ALA A 469 6.37 -16.22 7.17
CA ALA A 469 6.24 -15.69 8.50
C ALA A 469 7.59 -15.62 9.19
N CYS A 470 7.73 -14.75 10.20
CA CYS A 470 8.90 -14.72 11.06
C CYS A 470 8.55 -14.99 12.52
N ASP A 471 9.42 -15.72 13.19
CA ASP A 471 9.28 -16.04 14.61
C ASP A 471 10.18 -15.17 15.51
N SER A 472 9.94 -15.26 16.82
CA SER A 472 10.74 -14.55 17.82
C SER A 472 12.15 -15.11 18.04
N LEU A 473 12.57 -16.19 17.36
CA LEU A 473 13.95 -16.69 17.35
C LEU A 473 14.74 -16.25 16.11
N GLY A 474 14.09 -15.55 15.18
CA GLY A 474 14.73 -15.07 13.96
C GLY A 474 14.60 -15.97 12.74
N GLN A 475 13.83 -17.03 12.84
CA GLN A 475 13.59 -17.96 11.75
C GLN A 475 12.54 -17.39 10.82
N ILE A 476 12.77 -17.54 9.51
CA ILE A 476 11.76 -17.26 8.49
C ILE A 476 11.17 -18.60 8.07
N LEU A 477 9.86 -18.74 8.29
CA LEU A 477 9.06 -19.91 8.00
C LEU A 477 8.31 -19.66 6.70
N ILE A 478 8.38 -20.60 5.76
CA ILE A 478 7.65 -20.52 4.49
C ILE A 478 6.71 -21.71 4.40
N PHE A 479 5.44 -21.42 4.17
CA PHE A 479 4.36 -22.40 4.07
C PHE A 479 3.86 -22.45 2.63
N ASP A 480 3.65 -23.65 2.10
CA ASP A 480 3.05 -23.89 0.78
C ASP A 480 1.78 -24.72 0.98
N LEU A 481 0.63 -24.09 0.78
CA LEU A 481 -0.70 -24.70 0.96
C LEU A 481 -0.95 -25.90 0.04
N THR A 482 -0.12 -26.11 -0.99
CA THR A 482 -0.25 -27.24 -1.93
C THR A 482 0.40 -28.54 -1.43
N GLN A 483 1.37 -28.48 -0.52
CA GLN A 483 2.19 -29.64 -0.15
C GLN A 483 1.77 -30.23 1.19
N ASP A 484 1.74 -29.41 2.24
CA ASP A 484 1.33 -29.80 3.58
C ASP A 484 0.62 -28.61 4.23
N THR A 485 -0.65 -28.81 4.59
CA THR A 485 -1.51 -27.73 5.06
C THR A 485 -1.17 -27.24 6.46
N GLN A 486 -0.23 -27.85 7.19
CA GLN A 486 0.06 -27.45 8.58
C GLN A 486 1.55 -27.39 8.96
N GLN A 487 2.46 -27.77 8.06
CA GLN A 487 3.90 -27.71 8.30
C GLN A 487 4.59 -26.71 7.36
N GLN A 488 5.66 -26.08 7.85
CA GLN A 488 6.51 -25.22 7.04
C GLN A 488 7.35 -26.04 6.06
N VAL A 489 7.39 -25.62 4.79
CA VAL A 489 8.18 -26.27 3.73
C VAL A 489 9.64 -25.86 3.83
N VAL A 490 9.91 -24.59 4.14
CA VAL A 490 11.26 -24.06 4.27
C VAL A 490 11.38 -23.33 5.60
N THR A 491 12.50 -23.55 6.28
CA THR A 491 12.92 -22.79 7.46
C THR A 491 14.28 -22.18 7.18
N LEU A 492 14.31 -20.87 6.95
CA LEU A 492 15.56 -20.13 6.85
C LEU A 492 16.03 -19.83 8.27
N LYS A 493 16.92 -20.68 8.77
CA LYS A 493 17.53 -20.50 10.09
C LYS A 493 18.47 -19.32 10.06
N ASN A 494 18.51 -18.59 11.16
CA ASN A 494 19.36 -17.43 11.31
C ASN A 494 20.11 -17.44 12.66
N ASP A 495 20.99 -16.47 12.88
CA ASP A 495 21.93 -16.37 14.02
C ASP A 495 21.29 -16.21 15.42
N GLY A 496 20.03 -16.58 15.61
CA GLY A 496 19.34 -16.58 16.91
C GLY A 496 18.87 -15.21 17.40
N GLN A 497 18.92 -14.17 16.56
CA GLN A 497 18.33 -12.87 16.86
C GLN A 497 16.85 -12.84 16.48
N SER A 498 15.97 -12.32 17.34
CA SER A 498 14.54 -12.19 17.04
C SER A 498 14.29 -11.38 15.76
N ALA A 499 13.40 -11.87 14.90
CA ALA A 499 12.94 -11.18 13.70
C ALA A 499 11.63 -10.44 13.98
N SER A 500 11.55 -9.14 13.71
CA SER A 500 10.37 -8.35 14.06
C SER A 500 9.35 -8.23 12.92
N CYS A 501 9.79 -8.06 11.67
CA CYS A 501 8.92 -7.81 10.53
C CYS A 501 9.46 -8.46 9.27
N ILE A 502 8.55 -8.90 8.38
CA ILE A 502 8.88 -9.37 7.03
C ILE A 502 8.13 -8.57 5.96
N ARG A 503 8.77 -8.32 4.82
CA ARG A 503 8.14 -7.68 3.66
C ARG A 503 8.63 -8.25 2.34
N PHE A 504 7.71 -8.78 1.55
CA PHE A 504 7.96 -9.09 0.14
C PHE A 504 8.08 -7.80 -0.69
N ASN A 505 9.05 -7.77 -1.59
CA ASN A 505 9.15 -6.71 -2.57
C ASN A 505 8.10 -6.93 -3.68
N GLN A 506 7.26 -5.91 -3.90
CA GLN A 506 6.12 -5.99 -4.82
C GLN A 506 6.52 -5.90 -6.30
N ARG A 507 7.72 -5.40 -6.60
CA ARG A 507 8.23 -5.26 -7.97
C ARG A 507 9.30 -6.29 -8.29
N GLN A 508 10.25 -6.49 -7.38
CA GLN A 508 11.26 -7.55 -7.47
C GLN A 508 10.85 -8.74 -6.64
N GLN A 509 10.09 -9.62 -7.26
CA GLN A 509 9.33 -10.66 -6.58
C GLN A 509 10.18 -11.77 -5.96
N ASP A 510 11.47 -11.83 -6.29
CA ASP A 510 12.43 -12.74 -5.69
C ASP A 510 13.08 -12.19 -4.41
N LEU A 511 12.77 -10.95 -4.00
CA LEU A 511 13.36 -10.36 -2.79
C LEU A 511 12.38 -10.36 -1.61
N LEU A 512 12.87 -10.86 -0.48
CA LEU A 512 12.21 -10.83 0.83
C LEU A 512 13.09 -10.07 1.82
N ALA A 513 12.55 -9.04 2.45
CA ALA A 513 13.23 -8.33 3.53
C ALA A 513 12.72 -8.79 4.90
N CYS A 514 13.62 -8.87 5.88
CA CYS A 514 13.32 -9.18 7.27
C CYS A 514 14.14 -8.28 8.20
N SER A 515 13.50 -7.71 9.22
CA SER A 515 14.20 -6.93 10.26
C SER A 515 14.56 -7.80 11.46
N TYR A 516 15.69 -7.48 12.09
CA TYR A 516 16.22 -8.19 13.26
C TYR A 516 16.52 -7.23 14.40
N GLN A 517 16.44 -7.73 15.64
CA GLN A 517 16.66 -6.96 16.87
C GLN A 517 18.02 -6.24 16.91
N GLY A 518 19.04 -6.74 16.20
CA GLY A 518 20.35 -6.10 16.08
C GLY A 518 20.41 -4.80 15.27
N CYS A 519 19.26 -4.15 14.99
CA CYS A 519 19.16 -2.99 14.09
C CYS A 519 19.63 -3.28 12.65
N GLU A 520 19.45 -4.53 12.21
CA GLU A 520 19.83 -4.99 10.86
C GLU A 520 18.58 -5.36 10.06
N VAL A 521 18.56 -4.99 8.78
CA VAL A 521 17.58 -5.50 7.80
C VAL A 521 18.30 -6.46 6.87
N ARG A 522 17.84 -7.71 6.82
CA ARG A 522 18.40 -8.75 5.95
C ARG A 522 17.51 -8.92 4.73
N ILE A 523 18.12 -8.94 3.55
CA ILE A 523 17.45 -9.17 2.27
C ILE A 523 17.84 -10.54 1.75
N PHE A 524 16.84 -11.40 1.60
CA PHE A 524 16.95 -12.73 1.05
C PHE A 524 16.48 -12.73 -0.40
N GLN A 525 17.20 -13.45 -1.25
CA GLN A 525 16.75 -13.78 -2.59
C GLN A 525 16.20 -15.20 -2.59
N LEU A 526 14.89 -15.29 -2.82
CA LEU A 526 14.14 -16.53 -2.85
C LEU A 526 14.47 -17.33 -4.12
N ASN A 527 14.39 -18.65 -3.98
CA ASN A 527 14.60 -19.57 -5.09
C ASN A 527 13.42 -19.55 -6.09
N ASP A 528 13.59 -20.20 -7.24
CA ASP A 528 12.56 -20.18 -8.29
C ASP A 528 11.30 -20.97 -7.89
N GLU A 529 11.44 -21.99 -7.04
CA GLU A 529 10.30 -22.78 -6.55
C GLU A 529 9.34 -21.96 -5.69
N LEU A 530 9.83 -20.95 -4.98
CA LEU A 530 9.03 -20.08 -4.12
C LEU A 530 8.49 -18.85 -4.84
N THR A 531 9.05 -18.53 -6.01
CA THR A 531 8.72 -17.30 -6.74
C THR A 531 7.89 -17.57 -7.99
N GLN A 532 8.09 -18.69 -8.68
CA GLN A 532 7.36 -19.03 -9.90
C GLN A 532 6.00 -19.69 -9.58
N PRO A 533 4.88 -19.14 -10.09
CA PRO A 533 3.57 -19.75 -9.89
C PRO A 533 3.48 -21.11 -10.59
N LYS A 534 2.93 -22.10 -9.91
CA LYS A 534 2.67 -23.43 -10.49
C LYS A 534 1.37 -23.40 -11.30
N GLU A 535 1.25 -24.29 -12.29
CA GLU A 535 0.02 -24.41 -13.07
C GLU A 535 -1.18 -24.78 -12.16
N ASN A 536 -2.31 -24.10 -12.33
CA ASN A 536 -3.55 -24.28 -11.56
C ASN A 536 -3.49 -23.97 -10.05
N GLU A 537 -2.37 -23.46 -9.52
CA GLU A 537 -2.22 -23.14 -8.09
C GLU A 537 -3.34 -22.21 -7.55
N LEU A 538 -3.76 -21.23 -8.35
CA LEU A 538 -4.88 -20.35 -7.99
C LEU A 538 -6.20 -21.10 -7.84
N LYS A 539 -6.46 -22.10 -8.68
CA LYS A 539 -7.68 -22.90 -8.61
C LYS A 539 -7.64 -23.81 -7.39
N GLU A 540 -6.49 -24.39 -7.08
CA GLU A 540 -6.29 -25.20 -5.88
C GLU A 540 -6.54 -24.36 -4.62
N LEU A 541 -6.00 -23.14 -4.57
CA LEU A 541 -6.30 -22.21 -3.47
C LEU A 541 -7.81 -21.94 -3.34
N GLN A 542 -8.47 -21.66 -4.46
CA GLN A 542 -9.92 -21.41 -4.45
C GLN A 542 -10.72 -22.64 -4.00
N GLN A 543 -10.30 -23.85 -4.35
CA GLN A 543 -10.91 -25.09 -3.89
C GLN A 543 -10.67 -25.34 -2.40
N LEU A 544 -9.50 -24.96 -1.88
CA LEU A 544 -9.19 -25.05 -0.46
C LEU A 544 -10.01 -24.05 0.37
N LEU A 545 -10.38 -22.93 -0.23
CA LEU A 545 -11.16 -21.86 0.40
C LEU A 545 -12.69 -21.97 0.17
N SER A 546 -13.16 -22.86 -0.72
CA SER A 546 -14.60 -23.09 -0.94
C SER A 546 -15.17 -24.09 0.04
#